data_AF-A0A2V7FWN4-F1
#
_entry.id   AF-A0A2V7FWN4-F1
#
_cell.length_a   1.000
_cell.length_b   1.000
_cell.length_c   1.000
_cell.angle_alpha   90.00
_cell.angle_beta   90.00
_cell.angle_gamma   90.00
#
_symmetry.space_group_name_H-M   'P 1'
#
loop_
_entity.id
_entity.type
_entity.pdbx_description
1 polymer ?
#
loop_
_entity_poly.entity_id
_entity_poly.type
_entity_poly.pdbx_seq_one_letter_code
_entity_poly.pdbx_strand_id
1 'polypeptide(L)'
;KGQLGAALDAARGAGVEQLPIVSLAKREEEIYQPGQAEPLRLSRRSPSLKLLQRARDEAHRFAVSYSRQRRSRRTITSELLAIPGIGPGRRRALLERFGSLAGVKTATPGEIAALPGFSNKLAERILDRLHVRA
;
A
#
# COMPACT_ATOMS: atom_id res chain seq x y z
N LYS A 1 -16.25 -18.71 2.74
CA LYS A 1 -15.49 -19.80 3.42
C LYS A 1 -13.97 -19.64 3.35
N GLY A 2 -13.36 -19.25 2.22
CA GLY A 2 -11.89 -19.16 2.10
C GLY A 2 -11.18 -18.15 3.03
N GLN A 3 -11.63 -16.89 3.09
CA GLN A 3 -10.97 -15.86 3.92
C GLN A 3 -11.13 -16.09 5.43
N LEU A 4 -12.33 -16.53 5.86
CA LEU A 4 -12.59 -16.87 7.25
C LEU A 4 -11.74 -18.06 7.71
N GLY A 5 -11.65 -19.11 6.88
CA GLY A 5 -10.78 -20.26 7.17
C GLY A 5 -9.31 -19.85 7.33
N ALA A 6 -8.78 -19.07 6.39
CA ALA A 6 -7.40 -18.57 6.48
C ALA A 6 -7.14 -17.73 7.74
N ALA A 7 -8.11 -16.92 8.18
CA ALA A 7 -7.99 -16.15 9.41
C ALA A 7 -8.00 -17.03 10.66
N LEU A 8 -8.83 -18.09 10.67
CA LEU A 8 -8.88 -19.06 11.77
C LEU A 8 -7.58 -19.87 11.87
N ASP A 9 -7.05 -20.34 10.74
CA ASP A 9 -5.78 -21.07 10.69
C ASP A 9 -4.62 -20.20 11.20
N ALA A 10 -4.61 -18.91 10.83
CA ALA A 10 -3.63 -17.95 11.32
C ALA A 10 -3.78 -17.71 12.84
N ALA A 11 -5.01 -17.58 13.35
CA ALA A 11 -5.26 -17.43 14.78
C ALA A 11 -4.78 -18.65 15.58
N ARG A 12 -4.98 -19.85 15.05
CA ARG A 12 -4.44 -21.10 15.61
C ARG A 12 -2.92 -21.12 15.62
N GLY A 13 -2.29 -20.78 14.50
CA GLY A 13 -0.83 -20.69 14.43
C GLY A 13 -0.23 -19.67 15.41
N ALA A 14 -0.98 -18.63 15.76
CA ALA A 14 -0.56 -17.60 16.71
C ALA A 14 -1.01 -17.85 18.16
N GLY A 15 -1.75 -18.93 18.45
CA GLY A 15 -2.25 -19.26 19.79
C GLY A 15 -3.33 -18.32 20.32
N VAL A 16 -4.10 -17.68 19.43
CA VAL A 16 -5.15 -16.70 19.77
C VAL A 16 -6.55 -17.13 19.28
N GLU A 17 -6.80 -18.43 19.30
CA GLU A 17 -8.03 -19.07 18.80
C GLU A 17 -9.32 -18.61 19.52
N GLN A 18 -9.18 -18.09 20.74
CA GLN A 18 -10.25 -17.54 21.56
C GLN A 18 -10.83 -16.23 21.04
N LEU A 19 -10.15 -15.56 20.10
CA LEU A 19 -10.64 -14.31 19.56
C LEU A 19 -11.89 -14.56 18.68
N PRO A 20 -12.97 -13.79 18.87
CA PRO A 20 -14.13 -13.88 18.00
C PRO A 20 -13.76 -13.36 16.61
N ILE A 21 -13.83 -14.25 15.62
CA ILE A 21 -13.52 -13.94 14.22
C ILE A 21 -14.79 -14.10 13.39
N VAL A 22 -15.10 -13.09 12.59
CA VAL A 22 -16.19 -13.11 11.61
C VAL A 22 -15.69 -12.58 10.28
N SER A 23 -16.37 -12.93 9.19
CA SER A 23 -16.10 -12.34 7.88
C SER A 23 -17.36 -11.72 7.27
N LEU A 24 -17.20 -10.59 6.58
CA LEU A 24 -18.28 -9.89 5.89
C LEU A 24 -18.15 -10.08 4.38
N ALA A 25 -19.14 -10.71 3.75
CA ALA A 25 -19.16 -10.89 2.30
C ALA A 25 -19.42 -9.56 1.58
N LYS A 26 -18.55 -9.23 0.62
CA LYS A 26 -18.53 -7.90 -0.01
C LYS A 26 -19.79 -7.54 -0.81
N ARG A 27 -20.48 -8.52 -1.41
CA ARG A 27 -21.64 -8.27 -2.29
C ARG A 27 -22.95 -8.26 -1.54
N GLU A 28 -23.17 -9.29 -0.73
CA GLU A 28 -24.45 -9.52 -0.04
C GLU A 28 -24.47 -9.02 1.41
N GLU A 29 -23.35 -8.51 1.92
CA GLU A 29 -23.20 -8.00 3.30
C GLU A 29 -23.57 -9.04 4.37
N GLU A 30 -23.36 -10.31 4.02
CA GLU A 30 -23.59 -11.47 4.86
C GLU A 30 -22.43 -11.69 5.83
N ILE A 31 -22.76 -11.95 7.09
CA ILE A 31 -21.78 -12.19 8.15
C ILE A 31 -21.64 -13.69 8.33
N TYR A 32 -20.44 -14.21 8.07
CA TYR A 32 -20.12 -15.62 8.28
C TYR A 32 -19.39 -15.80 9.60
N GLN A 33 -19.83 -16.78 10.39
CA GLN A 33 -19.28 -17.12 11.69
C GLN A 33 -18.66 -18.53 11.65
N PRO A 34 -17.60 -18.80 12.43
CA PRO A 34 -17.03 -20.12 12.57
C PRO A 34 -18.08 -21.12 13.06
N GLY A 35 -18.11 -22.31 12.47
CA GLY A 35 -19.03 -23.38 12.86
C GLY A 35 -20.50 -23.18 12.45
N GLN A 36 -20.87 -22.04 11.86
CA GLN A 36 -22.22 -21.80 11.35
C GLN A 36 -22.28 -22.06 9.84
N ALA A 37 -23.25 -22.88 9.42
CA ALA A 37 -23.45 -23.18 8.01
C ALA A 37 -24.07 -21.99 7.27
N GLU A 38 -25.07 -21.37 7.89
CA GLU A 38 -25.81 -20.23 7.34
C GLU A 38 -25.20 -18.89 7.79
N PRO A 39 -25.13 -17.89 6.90
CA PRO A 39 -24.70 -16.55 7.26
C PRO A 39 -25.75 -15.81 8.09
N LEU A 40 -25.28 -14.98 9.01
CA LEU A 40 -26.11 -13.99 9.69
C LEU A 40 -26.36 -12.81 8.75
N ARG A 41 -27.65 -12.57 8.47
CA ARG A 41 -28.12 -11.42 7.68
C ARG A 41 -28.70 -10.36 8.61
N LEU A 42 -28.08 -9.18 8.60
CA LEU A 42 -28.61 -8.02 9.31
C LEU A 42 -29.46 -7.16 8.37
N SER A 43 -30.45 -6.46 8.93
CA SER A 43 -31.18 -5.43 8.20
C SER A 43 -30.22 -4.38 7.64
N ARG A 44 -30.45 -3.93 6.41
CA ARG A 44 -29.66 -2.86 5.76
C ARG A 44 -29.69 -1.54 6.54
N ARG A 45 -30.70 -1.34 7.39
CA ARG A 45 -30.82 -0.15 8.25
C ARG A 45 -30.08 -0.30 9.58
N SER A 46 -29.58 -1.50 9.91
CA SER A 46 -28.93 -1.81 11.18
C SER A 46 -27.65 -0.99 11.38
N PRO A 47 -27.49 -0.30 12.52
CA PRO A 47 -26.24 0.35 12.89
C PRO A 47 -25.05 -0.63 12.95
N SER A 48 -25.28 -1.86 13.41
CA SER A 48 -24.24 -2.89 13.50
C SER A 48 -23.70 -3.28 12.13
N LEU A 49 -24.56 -3.39 11.11
CA LEU A 49 -24.12 -3.65 9.75
C LEU A 49 -23.30 -2.48 9.19
N LYS A 50 -23.73 -1.24 9.44
CA LYS A 50 -22.99 -0.04 9.02
C LYS A 50 -21.60 0.03 9.66
N LEU A 51 -21.46 -0.40 10.91
CA LEU A 51 -20.15 -0.48 11.59
C LEU A 51 -19.22 -1.48 10.88
N LEU A 52 -19.71 -2.70 10.61
CA LEU A 52 -18.94 -3.74 9.92
C LEU A 52 -18.53 -3.31 8.51
N GLN A 53 -19.43 -2.64 7.79
CA GLN A 53 -19.13 -2.07 6.46
C GLN A 53 -18.02 -1.03 6.53
N ARG A 54 -18.07 -0.08 7.49
CA ARG A 54 -17.01 0.92 7.67
C ARG A 54 -15.66 0.28 7.97
N ALA A 55 -15.63 -0.72 8.85
CA ALA A 55 -14.39 -1.46 9.16
C ALA A 55 -13.82 -2.17 7.92
N ARG A 56 -14.68 -2.80 7.12
CA ARG A 56 -14.28 -3.43 5.85
C ARG A 56 -13.75 -2.41 4.85
N ASP A 57 -14.46 -1.30 4.67
CA ASP A 57 -14.10 -0.29 3.68
C ASP A 57 -12.77 0.38 4.05
N GLU A 58 -12.51 0.57 5.34
CA GLU A 58 -11.23 1.06 5.85
C GLU A 58 -10.09 0.05 5.65
N ALA A 59 -10.33 -1.24 5.94
CA ALA A 59 -9.37 -2.30 5.65
C ALA A 59 -9.06 -2.39 4.14
N HIS A 60 -10.09 -2.25 3.29
CA HIS A 60 -9.91 -2.23 1.83
C HIS A 60 -9.12 -1.00 1.37
N ARG A 61 -9.48 0.20 1.87
CA ARG A 61 -8.78 1.46 1.60
C ARG A 61 -7.30 1.33 1.97
N PHE A 62 -6.99 0.82 3.16
CA PHE A 62 -5.63 0.58 3.61
C PHE A 62 -4.87 -0.38 2.68
N ALA A 63 -5.43 -1.56 2.39
CA ALA A 63 -4.79 -2.56 1.55
C ALA A 63 -4.50 -2.06 0.13
N VAL A 64 -5.46 -1.33 -0.47
CA VAL A 64 -5.29 -0.70 -1.79
C VAL A 64 -4.21 0.37 -1.75
N SER A 65 -4.22 1.23 -0.73
CA SER A 65 -3.25 2.33 -0.58
C SER A 65 -1.84 1.79 -0.39
N TYR A 66 -1.67 0.79 0.47
CA TYR A 66 -0.40 0.09 0.68
C TYR A 66 0.11 -0.57 -0.62
N SER A 67 -0.77 -1.26 -1.35
CA SER A 67 -0.40 -1.90 -2.62
C SER A 67 -0.04 -0.89 -3.71
N ARG A 68 -0.70 0.28 -3.73
CA ARG A 68 -0.34 1.41 -4.62
C ARG A 68 1.03 1.97 -4.23
N GLN A 69 1.29 2.20 -2.95
CA GLN A 69 2.58 2.69 -2.45
C GLN A 69 3.71 1.72 -2.79
N ARG A 70 3.53 0.41 -2.53
CA ARG A 70 4.53 -0.62 -2.88
C ARG A 70 4.81 -0.69 -4.38
N ARG A 71 3.76 -0.65 -5.21
CA ARG A 71 3.92 -0.62 -6.68
C ARG A 71 4.66 0.62 -7.15
N SER A 72 4.28 1.80 -6.63
CA SER A 72 4.98 3.05 -6.91
C SER A 72 6.47 2.94 -6.55
N ARG A 73 6.82 2.44 -5.35
CA ARG A 73 8.22 2.18 -4.93
C ARG A 73 8.97 1.26 -5.89
N ARG A 74 8.33 0.21 -6.41
CA ARG A 74 8.95 -0.71 -7.38
C ARG A 74 9.18 -0.04 -8.74
N THR A 75 8.20 0.69 -9.27
CA THR A 75 8.34 1.43 -10.53
C THR A 75 9.39 2.55 -10.41
N ILE A 76 9.44 3.24 -9.27
CA ILE A 76 10.49 4.21 -8.95
C ILE A 76 11.88 3.59 -9.07
N THR A 77 12.07 2.43 -8.45
CA THR A 77 13.38 1.79 -8.49
C THR A 77 13.80 1.44 -9.91
N SER A 78 12.88 0.99 -10.77
CA SER A 78 13.21 0.69 -12.18
C SER A 78 13.50 1.92 -13.03
N GLU A 79 12.78 3.03 -12.83
CA GLU A 79 13.00 4.25 -13.61
C GLU A 79 14.31 4.95 -13.22
N LEU A 80 14.61 5.06 -11.93
CA LEU A 80 15.87 5.62 -11.46
C LEU A 80 17.07 4.71 -11.79
N LEU A 81 16.86 3.39 -11.86
CA LEU A 81 17.88 2.42 -12.33
C LEU A 81 18.30 2.65 -13.77
N ALA A 82 17.38 3.14 -14.62
CA ALA A 82 17.65 3.37 -16.03
C ALA A 82 18.50 4.64 -16.29
N ILE A 83 18.73 5.47 -15.27
CA ILE A 83 19.52 6.71 -15.41
C ILE A 83 21.01 6.39 -15.23
N PRO A 84 21.85 6.60 -16.26
CA PRO A 84 23.29 6.38 -16.14
C PRO A 84 23.92 7.20 -15.01
N GLY A 85 24.71 6.54 -14.16
CA GLY A 85 25.35 7.16 -12.99
C GLY A 85 24.49 7.17 -11.71
N ILE A 86 23.29 6.57 -11.71
CA ILE A 86 22.43 6.42 -10.53
C ILE A 86 22.44 4.98 -10.00
N GLY A 87 23.43 4.71 -9.14
CA GLY A 87 23.54 3.46 -8.39
C GLY A 87 22.58 3.35 -7.21
N PRO A 88 22.53 2.18 -6.53
CA PRO A 88 21.61 1.89 -5.42
C PRO A 88 21.69 2.89 -4.26
N GLY A 89 22.88 3.39 -3.91
CA GLY A 89 23.05 4.37 -2.83
C GLY A 89 22.36 5.70 -3.12
N ARG A 90 22.63 6.28 -4.31
CA ARG A 90 21.99 7.52 -4.76
C ARG A 90 20.47 7.40 -4.83
N ARG A 91 19.95 6.26 -5.32
CA ARG A 91 18.49 6.02 -5.35
C ARG A 91 17.87 6.03 -3.96
N ARG A 92 18.52 5.37 -3.00
CA ARG A 92 18.03 5.33 -1.61
C ARG A 92 17.96 6.74 -1.04
N ALA A 93 19.01 7.55 -1.23
CA ALA A 93 19.04 8.94 -0.77
C ALA A 93 17.88 9.79 -1.35
N LEU A 94 17.59 9.66 -2.64
CA LEU A 94 16.44 10.34 -3.28
C LEU A 94 15.10 9.90 -2.66
N LEU A 95 14.91 8.59 -2.47
CA LEU A 95 13.67 8.04 -1.93
C LEU A 95 13.48 8.37 -0.45
N GLU A 96 14.55 8.39 0.34
CA GLU A 96 14.51 8.77 1.75
C GLU A 96 14.19 10.26 1.91
N ARG A 97 14.76 11.12 1.06
CA ARG A 97 14.52 12.57 1.12
C ARG A 97 13.13 12.97 0.62
N PHE A 98 12.71 12.42 -0.52
CA PHE A 98 11.51 12.88 -1.24
C PHE A 98 10.32 11.91 -1.14
N GLY A 99 10.51 10.75 -0.50
CA GLY A 99 9.47 9.74 -0.21
C GLY A 99 9.01 8.91 -1.42
N SER A 100 8.88 9.50 -2.62
CA SER A 100 8.35 8.84 -3.82
C SER A 100 8.87 9.46 -5.13
N LEU A 101 8.61 8.83 -6.29
CA LEU A 101 8.92 9.40 -7.61
C LEU A 101 8.27 10.75 -7.79
N ALA A 102 6.99 10.84 -7.37
CA ALA A 102 6.23 12.06 -7.51
C ALA A 102 6.93 13.17 -6.74
N GLY A 103 7.38 12.87 -5.51
CA GLY A 103 8.20 13.78 -4.71
C GLY A 103 9.51 14.17 -5.40
N VAL A 104 10.21 13.21 -6.03
CA VAL A 104 11.44 13.50 -6.80
C VAL A 104 11.13 14.34 -8.05
N LYS A 105 10.02 14.07 -8.76
CA LYS A 105 9.58 14.83 -9.96
C LYS A 105 9.15 16.26 -9.64
N THR A 106 8.67 16.50 -8.42
CA THR A 106 8.29 17.83 -7.93
C THR A 106 9.43 18.58 -7.25
N ALA A 107 10.55 17.91 -6.96
CA ALA A 107 11.71 18.53 -6.35
C ALA A 107 12.42 19.45 -7.35
N THR A 108 13.06 20.49 -6.82
CA THR A 108 13.93 21.37 -7.60
C THR A 108 15.30 20.73 -7.85
N PRO A 109 16.02 21.12 -8.92
CA PRO A 109 17.39 20.65 -9.14
C PRO A 109 18.31 20.93 -7.93
N GLY A 110 18.12 22.07 -7.26
CA GLY A 110 18.90 22.45 -6.08
C GLY A 110 18.66 21.54 -4.88
N GLU A 111 17.42 21.14 -4.61
CA GLU A 111 17.11 20.21 -3.53
C GLU A 111 17.72 18.82 -3.76
N ILE A 112 17.76 18.37 -5.02
CA ILE A 112 18.41 17.10 -5.37
C ILE A 112 19.93 17.22 -5.26
N ALA A 113 20.51 18.33 -5.73
CA ALA A 113 21.94 18.56 -5.66
C ALA A 113 22.48 18.76 -4.24
N ALA A 114 21.62 19.16 -3.30
CA ALA A 114 21.97 19.23 -1.88
C ALA A 114 22.26 17.86 -1.24
N LEU A 115 21.86 16.75 -1.90
CA LEU A 115 22.15 15.42 -1.41
C LEU A 115 23.63 15.03 -1.61
N PRO A 116 24.26 14.34 -0.65
CA PRO A 116 25.64 13.89 -0.79
C PRO A 116 25.87 13.07 -2.06
N GLY A 117 26.87 13.45 -2.84
CA GLY A 117 27.23 12.77 -4.08
C GLY A 117 26.32 13.11 -5.27
N PHE A 118 25.49 14.15 -5.19
CA PHE A 118 24.75 14.72 -6.31
C PHE A 118 25.35 16.06 -6.73
N SER A 119 25.45 16.27 -8.04
CA SER A 119 25.85 17.55 -8.64
C SER A 119 24.66 18.20 -9.33
N ASN A 120 24.64 19.53 -9.48
CA ASN A 120 23.57 20.24 -10.22
C ASN A 120 23.28 19.62 -11.60
N LYS A 121 24.33 19.34 -12.40
CA LYS A 121 24.18 18.68 -13.70
C LYS A 121 23.53 17.29 -13.63
N LEU A 122 23.76 16.56 -12.54
CA LEU A 122 23.16 15.25 -12.32
C LEU A 122 21.69 15.40 -11.92
N ALA A 123 21.38 16.38 -11.06
CA ALA A 123 20.04 16.70 -10.61
C ALA A 123 19.12 17.10 -11.78
N GLU A 124 19.57 18.02 -12.63
CA GLU A 124 18.87 18.44 -13.85
C GLU A 124 18.58 17.24 -14.76
N ARG A 125 19.61 16.45 -15.05
CA ARG A 125 19.48 15.26 -15.91
C ARG A 125 18.53 14.20 -15.34
N ILE A 126 18.43 14.08 -14.01
CA ILE A 126 17.44 13.20 -13.37
C ILE A 126 16.04 13.72 -13.65
N LEU A 127 15.77 15.00 -13.39
CA LEU A 127 14.46 15.59 -13.58
C LEU A 127 14.03 15.53 -15.06
N ASP A 128 14.92 15.91 -15.98
CA ASP A 128 14.67 15.82 -17.43
C ASP A 128 14.23 14.42 -17.84
N ARG A 129 14.95 13.38 -17.42
CA ARG A 129 14.61 11.99 -17.74
C ARG A 129 13.28 11.54 -17.14
N LEU A 130 12.91 12.08 -15.98
CA LEU A 130 11.67 11.75 -15.29
C LEU A 130 10.46 12.52 -15.82
N HIS A 131 10.66 13.69 -16.44
CA HIS A 131 9.62 14.50 -17.08
C HIS A 131 9.40 14.14 -18.55
N VAL A 132 10.43 13.72 -19.30
CA VAL A 132 10.33 13.33 -20.72
C VAL A 132 9.55 12.03 -20.95
N ARG A 133 9.37 11.20 -19.92
CA ARG A 133 8.63 9.92 -19.98
C ARG A 133 7.20 9.98 -19.39
N ALA A 134 6.65 11.18 -19.19
CA ALA A 134 5.27 11.38 -18.71
C ALA A 134 4.25 11.30 -19.85
#